data_AF-A0A085Z1N2-F1
#
_entry.id   AF-A0A085Z1N2-F1
#
_cell.length_a   1.000
_cell.length_b   1.000
_cell.length_c   1.000
_cell.angle_alpha   90.00
_cell.angle_beta   90.00
_cell.angle_gamma   90.00
#
_symmetry.space_group_name_H-M   'P 1'
#
loop_
_entity.id
_entity.type
_entity.pdbx_description
1 polymer ?
#
loop_
_entity_poly.entity_id
_entity_poly.type
_entity_poly.pdbx_seq_one_letter_code
_entity_poly.pdbx_strand_id
1 'polypeptide(L)'
;MKNLFFVGIVLSVVIISCSKREAAPENNIQELKAHYDTTAIDSFSPGATSVDIARQIRMSSQKYQDSLKEALKLQEEEKRIKEELEKENKKKADAEKKEKEAQNQAAETRE
;
A
#
# COMPACT_ATOMS: atom_id res chain seq x y z
N MET A 1 -61.27 -73.93 6.13
CA MET A 1 -60.75 -73.00 5.09
C MET A 1 -61.20 -71.54 5.23
N LYS A 2 -61.60 -71.05 6.42
CA LYS A 2 -62.04 -69.64 6.61
C LYS A 2 -60.87 -68.67 6.88
N ASN A 3 -59.79 -69.18 7.49
CA ASN A 3 -58.64 -68.36 7.87
C ASN A 3 -57.72 -68.04 6.67
N LEU A 4 -57.74 -68.87 5.63
CA LEU A 4 -56.94 -68.66 4.41
C LEU A 4 -57.42 -67.45 3.61
N PHE A 5 -58.73 -67.20 3.58
CA PHE A 5 -59.29 -65.99 2.96
C PHE A 5 -58.86 -64.73 3.71
N PHE A 6 -58.82 -64.78 5.04
CA PHE A 6 -58.40 -63.65 5.85
C PHE A 6 -56.92 -63.33 5.65
N VAL A 7 -56.06 -64.36 5.58
CA VAL A 7 -54.63 -64.20 5.30
C VAL A 7 -54.39 -63.61 3.89
N GLY A 8 -55.15 -64.06 2.89
CA GLY A 8 -55.05 -63.51 1.53
C GLY A 8 -55.43 -62.03 1.45
N ILE A 9 -56.46 -61.60 2.19
CA ILE A 9 -56.90 -60.20 2.24
C ILE A 9 -55.86 -59.32 2.95
N VAL A 10 -55.29 -59.78 4.07
CA VAL A 10 -54.25 -59.02 4.78
C VAL A 10 -53.00 -58.87 3.92
N LEU A 11 -52.61 -59.93 3.21
CA LEU A 11 -51.43 -59.91 2.33
C LEU A 11 -51.61 -58.96 1.14
N SER A 12 -52.81 -58.90 0.54
CA SER A 12 -53.06 -58.01 -0.60
C SER A 12 -53.02 -56.53 -0.21
N VAL A 13 -53.51 -56.17 0.99
CA VAL A 13 -53.44 -54.79 1.51
C VAL A 13 -52.00 -54.35 1.73
N VAL A 14 -51.14 -55.23 2.27
CA VAL A 14 -49.72 -54.93 2.51
C VAL A 14 -48.96 -54.68 1.19
N ILE A 15 -49.27 -55.43 0.14
CA ILE A 15 -48.60 -55.27 -1.17
C ILE A 15 -49.03 -53.96 -1.86
N ILE A 16 -50.29 -53.55 -1.74
CA ILE A 16 -50.79 -52.31 -2.37
C ILE A 16 -50.25 -51.06 -1.67
N SER A 17 -50.05 -51.09 -0.35
CA SER A 17 -49.55 -49.95 0.43
C SER A 17 -48.08 -49.57 0.14
N CYS A 18 -47.27 -50.47 -0.42
CA CYS A 18 -45.90 -50.17 -0.83
C CYS A 18 -45.74 -49.82 -2.32
N SER A 19 -46.81 -49.87 -3.12
CA SER A 19 -46.73 -49.64 -4.57
C SER A 19 -46.76 -48.16 -4.97
N LYS A 20 -47.32 -47.27 -4.13
CA LYS A 20 -47.32 -45.82 -4.36
C LYS A 20 -46.16 -45.13 -3.65
N ARG A 21 -44.96 -45.30 -4.20
CA ARG A 21 -43.90 -44.31 -4.07
C ARG A 21 -43.35 -44.05 -5.47
N GLU A 22 -43.88 -43.03 -6.12
CA GLU A 22 -43.17 -42.39 -7.21
C GLU A 22 -41.82 -41.97 -6.65
N ALA A 23 -40.74 -42.43 -7.27
CA ALA A 23 -39.42 -41.89 -6.99
C ALA A 23 -39.51 -40.39 -7.29
N ALA A 24 -39.39 -39.57 -6.25
CA ALA A 24 -39.20 -38.14 -6.45
C ALA A 24 -38.07 -37.99 -7.48
N PRO A 25 -38.23 -37.21 -8.56
CA PRO A 25 -37.15 -37.03 -9.52
C PRO A 25 -35.95 -36.48 -8.75
N GLU A 26 -34.92 -37.30 -8.61
CA GLU A 26 -33.61 -36.98 -8.03
C GLU A 26 -32.83 -36.05 -8.99
N ASN A 27 -33.53 -35.12 -9.64
CA ASN A 27 -33.02 -34.19 -10.64
C ASN A 27 -33.45 -32.75 -10.31
N ASN A 28 -33.72 -32.45 -9.03
CA ASN A 28 -33.70 -31.08 -8.53
C ASN A 28 -32.40 -30.80 -7.76
N ILE A 29 -31.27 -31.34 -8.24
CA ILE A 29 -30.05 -30.54 -8.26
C ILE A 29 -30.32 -29.47 -9.32
N GLN A 30 -31.18 -28.51 -8.98
CA GLN A 30 -31.12 -27.21 -9.60
C GLN A 30 -29.68 -26.80 -9.38
N GLU A 31 -28.88 -26.89 -10.43
CA GLU A 31 -27.51 -26.42 -10.44
C GLU A 31 -27.60 -24.96 -9.98
N LEU A 32 -27.39 -24.72 -8.68
CA LEU A 32 -27.28 -23.39 -8.11
C LEU A 32 -25.96 -22.85 -8.64
N LYS A 33 -25.94 -22.54 -9.94
CA LYS A 33 -24.88 -21.80 -10.59
C LYS A 33 -25.06 -20.39 -10.09
N ALA A 34 -24.55 -20.16 -8.89
CA ALA A 34 -24.48 -18.84 -8.31
C ALA A 34 -23.79 -17.93 -9.33
N HIS A 35 -24.52 -16.91 -9.76
CA HIS A 35 -24.02 -15.96 -10.72
C HIS A 35 -23.05 -15.03 -9.97
N TYR A 36 -21.78 -15.41 -9.97
CA TYR A 36 -20.73 -14.53 -9.49
C TYR A 36 -20.37 -13.57 -10.61
N ASP A 37 -20.13 -12.32 -10.24
CA ASP A 37 -19.51 -11.35 -11.13
C ASP A 37 -18.05 -11.78 -11.34
N THR A 38 -17.70 -12.14 -12.58
CA THR A 38 -16.33 -12.51 -12.97
C THR A 38 -15.57 -11.32 -13.54
N THR A 39 -16.07 -10.09 -13.40
CA THR A 39 -15.30 -8.92 -13.77
C THR A 39 -14.03 -8.88 -12.94
N ALA A 40 -12.89 -8.82 -13.63
CA ALA A 40 -11.61 -8.72 -12.97
C ALA A 40 -11.50 -7.31 -12.35
N ILE A 41 -11.84 -7.19 -11.07
CA ILE A 41 -11.54 -5.99 -10.30
C ILE A 41 -10.08 -6.08 -9.88
N ASP A 42 -9.24 -5.25 -10.49
CA ASP A 42 -7.85 -5.12 -10.09
C ASP A 42 -7.78 -4.59 -8.65
N SER A 43 -6.93 -5.21 -7.84
CA SER A 43 -6.65 -4.79 -6.46
C SER A 43 -6.00 -3.40 -6.38
N PHE A 44 -5.56 -2.84 -7.51
CA PHE A 44 -5.05 -1.47 -7.62
C PHE A 44 -6.03 -0.49 -8.25
N SER A 45 -7.27 -0.90 -8.52
CA SER A 45 -8.29 -0.01 -9.08
C SER A 45 -8.75 1.07 -8.09
N PRO A 46 -9.28 2.22 -8.57
CA PRO A 46 -9.83 3.26 -7.70
C PRO A 46 -10.94 2.70 -6.80
N GLY A 47 -10.75 2.79 -5.49
CA GLY A 47 -11.68 2.24 -4.48
C GLY A 47 -11.31 0.86 -3.93
N ALA A 48 -10.26 0.21 -4.44
CA ALA A 48 -9.76 -1.05 -3.89
C ALA A 48 -9.02 -0.88 -2.54
N THR A 49 -8.59 0.34 -2.21
CA THR A 49 -7.95 0.66 -0.94
C THR A 49 -8.96 1.16 0.09
N SER A 50 -8.76 0.79 1.35
CA SER A 50 -9.59 1.30 2.45
C SER A 50 -9.35 2.80 2.65
N VAL A 51 -10.36 3.50 3.18
CA VAL A 51 -10.29 4.94 3.45
C VAL A 51 -9.10 5.30 4.35
N ASP A 52 -8.77 4.44 5.32
CA ASP A 52 -7.66 4.66 6.24
C ASP A 52 -6.30 4.51 5.54
N ILE A 53 -6.15 3.51 4.66
CA ILE A 53 -4.92 3.34 3.86
C ILE A 53 -4.75 4.52 2.90
N ALA A 54 -5.82 4.93 2.21
CA ALA A 54 -5.79 6.09 1.32
C ALA A 54 -5.39 7.37 2.09
N ARG A 55 -5.91 7.55 3.31
CA ARG A 55 -5.53 8.66 4.20
C ARG A 55 -4.06 8.59 4.60
N GLN A 56 -3.56 7.42 4.99
CA GLN A 56 -2.17 7.22 5.36
C GLN A 56 -1.22 7.57 4.21
N ILE A 57 -1.53 7.10 3.00
CA ILE A 57 -0.77 7.42 1.78
C ILE A 57 -0.75 8.94 1.54
N ARG A 58 -1.89 9.62 1.70
CA ARG A 58 -1.96 11.07 1.54
C ARG A 58 -1.07 11.81 2.54
N MET A 59 -1.13 11.41 3.82
CA MET A 59 -0.31 12.02 4.86
C MET A 59 1.19 11.75 4.67
N SER A 60 1.56 10.52 4.29
CA SER A 60 2.97 10.18 4.05
C SER A 60 3.54 10.93 2.86
N SER A 61 2.76 11.11 1.80
CA SER A 61 3.15 11.88 0.62
C SER A 61 3.40 13.36 0.97
N GLN A 62 2.50 13.97 1.76
CA GLN A 62 2.68 15.35 2.24
C GLN A 62 3.93 15.49 3.11
N LYS A 63 4.10 14.59 4.09
CA LYS A 63 5.29 14.58 4.95
C LYS A 63 6.58 14.47 4.16
N TYR A 64 6.62 13.59 3.15
CA TYR A 64 7.79 13.43 2.28
C TYR A 64 8.11 14.72 1.51
N GLN A 65 7.09 15.36 0.92
CA GLN A 65 7.30 16.64 0.22
C GLN A 65 7.80 17.74 1.13
N ASP A 66 7.30 17.81 2.37
CA ASP A 66 7.73 18.81 3.34
C ASP A 66 9.17 18.55 3.81
N SER A 67 9.53 17.29 4.07
CA SER A 67 10.91 16.92 4.38
C SER A 67 11.88 17.26 3.25
N LEU A 68 11.48 17.08 1.98
CA LEU A 68 12.31 17.50 0.85
C LEU A 68 12.52 19.02 0.80
N LYS A 69 11.48 19.80 1.06
CA LYS A 69 11.59 21.27 1.09
C LYS A 69 12.49 21.74 2.23
N GLU A 70 12.39 21.10 3.40
CA GLU A 70 13.25 21.41 4.55
C GLU A 70 14.72 21.11 4.24
N ALA A 71 15.00 19.94 3.67
CA ALA A 71 16.36 19.57 3.26
C ALA A 71 16.96 20.57 2.24
N LEU A 72 16.15 21.04 1.28
CA LEU A 72 16.58 22.06 0.32
C LEU A 72 16.91 23.40 0.99
N LYS A 73 16.09 23.84 1.96
CA LYS A 73 16.34 25.08 2.71
C LYS A 73 17.65 25.01 3.48
N LEU A 74 17.89 23.91 4.20
CA LEU A 74 19.13 23.71 4.94
C LEU A 74 20.34 23.71 4.00
N GLN A 75 20.22 23.08 2.83
CA GLN A 75 21.29 23.09 1.83
C GLN A 75 21.59 24.50 1.30
N GLU A 76 20.58 25.34 1.09
CA GLU A 76 20.78 26.73 0.69
C GLU A 76 21.46 27.56 1.79
N GLU A 77 21.05 27.38 3.05
CA GLU A 77 21.67 28.05 4.20
C GLU A 77 23.14 27.64 4.35
N GLU A 78 23.45 26.35 4.26
CA GLU A 78 24.83 25.85 4.28
C GLU A 78 25.68 26.45 3.16
N LYS A 79 25.12 26.57 1.95
CA LYS A 79 25.84 27.18 0.82
C LYS A 79 26.13 28.65 1.09
N ARG A 80 25.16 29.41 1.60
CA ARG A 80 25.35 30.83 1.96
C ARG A 80 26.44 31.00 3.00
N ILE A 81 26.41 30.19 4.07
CA ILE A 81 27.42 30.23 5.13
C ILE A 81 28.81 29.88 4.56
N LYS A 82 28.91 28.84 3.72
CA LYS A 82 30.19 28.47 3.07
C LYS A 82 30.72 29.59 2.17
N GLU A 83 29.85 30.22 1.38
CA GLU A 83 30.25 31.34 0.52
C GLU A 83 30.71 32.57 1.32
N GLU A 84 30.04 32.89 2.42
CA GLU A 84 30.45 33.98 3.32
C GLU A 84 31.79 33.66 3.99
N LEU A 85 31.97 32.43 4.48
CA LEU A 85 33.20 31.98 5.11
C LEU A 85 34.39 31.97 4.12
N GLU A 86 34.16 31.54 2.87
CA GLU A 86 35.18 31.61 1.82
C GLU A 86 35.56 33.05 1.49
N LYS A 87 34.59 33.96 1.40
CA LYS A 87 34.85 35.39 1.15
C LYS A 87 35.63 36.02 2.31
N GLU A 88 35.30 35.69 3.55
CA GLU A 88 36.02 36.17 4.72
C GLU A 88 37.45 35.62 4.78
N ASN A 89 37.62 34.32 4.54
CA ASN A 89 38.95 33.68 4.53
C ASN A 89 39.86 34.24 3.42
N LYS A 90 39.32 34.49 2.21
CA LYS A 90 40.08 35.14 1.13
C LYS A 90 40.53 36.54 1.53
N LYS A 91 39.65 37.35 2.13
CA LYS A 91 40.01 38.69 2.62
C LYS A 91 41.08 38.67 3.71
N LYS A 92 41.00 37.72 4.66
CA LYS A 92 42.02 37.54 5.71
C LYS A 92 43.37 37.12 5.12
N ALA A 93 43.38 36.16 4.19
CA ALA A 93 44.60 35.71 3.53
C ALA A 93 45.27 36.83 2.69
N ASP A 94 44.48 37.66 2.01
CA ASP A 94 45.01 38.80 1.24
C ASP A 94 45.54 39.92 2.15
N ALA A 95 44.89 40.17 3.30
CA ALA A 95 45.40 41.12 4.30
C ALA A 95 46.72 40.65 4.91
N GLU A 96 46.81 39.37 5.27
CA GLU A 96 48.03 38.79 5.85
C GLU A 96 49.20 38.79 4.86
N LYS A 97 48.93 38.55 3.56
CA LYS A 97 49.96 38.67 2.51
C LYS A 97 50.48 40.09 2.37
N LYS A 98 49.59 41.09 2.37
CA LYS A 98 49.97 42.50 2.28
C LYS A 98 50.76 42.97 3.51
N GLU A 99 50.40 42.51 4.71
CA GLU A 99 51.17 42.81 5.93
C GLU A 99 52.57 42.18 5.89
N LYS A 100 52.69 40.94 5.40
CA LYS A 100 53.99 40.27 5.24
C LYS A 100 54.87 40.94 4.18
N GLU A 101 54.30 41.38 3.06
CA GLU A 101 55.03 42.14 2.04
C GLU A 101 55.47 43.52 2.57
N ALA A 102 54.63 44.23 3.31
CA ALA A 102 54.99 45.51 3.92
C ALA A 102 56.10 45.37 4.98
N GLN A 103 56.09 44.29 5.76
CA GLN A 103 57.17 44.02 6.72
C GLN A 103 58.49 43.66 6.03
N ASN A 104 58.46 42.86 4.97
CA ASN A 104 59.66 42.52 4.21
C ASN A 104 60.27 43.74 3.50
N GLN A 105 59.45 44.61 2.91
CA GLN A 105 59.93 45.85 2.29
C GLN A 105 60.46 46.86 3.33
N ALA A 106 59.85 46.94 4.52
CA ALA A 106 60.35 47.79 5.60
C ALA A 106 61.66 47.29 6.24
N ALA A 107 61.92 45.98 6.20
CA ALA A 107 63.19 45.39 6.62
C ALA A 107 64.31 45.59 5.59
N GLU A 108 63.99 45.51 4.29
CA GLU A 108 64.95 45.70 3.19
C GLU A 108 65.37 47.17 2.98
N THR A 109 64.58 48.15 3.45
CA THR A 109 64.93 49.58 3.39
C THR A 109 65.76 50.06 4.60
N ARG A 110 66.14 49.17 5.53
CA ARG A 110 66.84 49.50 6.79
C ARG A 110 68.24 48.87 6.93
N GLU A 111 68.71 48.12 5.94
CA GLU A 111 70.14 47.80 5.71
C GLU A 111 70.76 48.77 4.70
#